data_AF-A0A0L0VYQ0-F1
#
_entry.id   AF-A0A0L0VYQ0-F1
#
_cell.length_a   1.000
_cell.length_b   1.000
_cell.length_c   1.000
_cell.angle_alpha   90.00
_cell.angle_beta   90.00
_cell.angle_gamma   90.00
#
_symmetry.space_group_name_H-M   'P 1'
#
loop_
_entity.id
_entity.type
_entity.pdbx_description
1 polymer ?
#
loop_
_entity_poly.entity_id
_entity_poly.type
_entity_poly.pdbx_seq_one_letter_code
_entity_poly.pdbx_strand_id
1 'polypeptide(L)'
;MTTGRSTRPRADVIDDELDCLGRKFETVLWVTADPDDRMVDQLTGRHQLIDELESSLLPSITDLIDSIFFSLDLKDSSKHSSPDIELAFELATDLNNTLEKTIDHVEGICAMFEDGDEDDGSFKRCKEFRRSRLQVKIGDWMNVQIVNLFCTYGRYIKYCNRTRRDPENPELQAKKAKWREKTIRISDICRRFTIETIRWSKKSDLAILQEGWLAIEELSICALESLTKYTKPCIINLGDAPYSSHSETDGTAEYFVKLARLCIPIVKLTSIFMNKLTKQNAAESLFTLDPEIDSKNLELLSLSPDIITDLQCLTLFFRRRPERDRHLDEKDDADGCVRRLSQNLESILLVLAFYHIPTPATVDCPSLKNQMRIWFLDWKNLWRMATDRFLDLRLHPPPNIPFG
;
A
#
# COMPACT_ATOMS: atom_id res chain seq x y z
N MET A 1 -59.36 -4.76 6.46
CA MET A 1 -58.31 -3.99 7.17
C MET A 1 -57.58 -4.95 8.10
N THR A 2 -56.52 -5.57 7.60
CA THR A 2 -55.64 -6.47 8.36
C THR A 2 -54.33 -5.72 8.49
N THR A 3 -54.13 -5.08 9.64
CA THR A 3 -52.88 -4.42 9.99
C THR A 3 -51.82 -5.50 10.22
N GLY A 4 -50.92 -5.65 9.24
CA GLY A 4 -49.72 -6.46 9.36
C GLY A 4 -48.88 -5.95 10.53
N ARG A 5 -48.72 -6.78 11.54
CA ARG A 5 -47.88 -6.51 12.71
C ARG A 5 -46.43 -6.64 12.25
N SER A 6 -45.78 -5.52 11.97
CA SER A 6 -44.33 -5.48 11.74
C SER A 6 -43.64 -5.99 13.01
N THR A 7 -43.10 -7.20 12.95
CA THR A 7 -42.30 -7.81 14.01
C THR A 7 -40.96 -7.08 14.06
N ARG A 8 -40.84 -6.16 15.02
CA ARG A 8 -39.61 -5.41 15.30
C ARG A 8 -38.43 -6.37 15.50
N PRO A 9 -37.31 -6.22 14.77
CA PRO A 9 -36.10 -7.01 15.02
C PRO A 9 -35.58 -6.74 16.43
N ARG A 10 -35.23 -7.81 17.15
CA ARG A 10 -34.66 -7.70 18.49
C ARG A 10 -33.22 -7.16 18.34
N ALA A 11 -32.78 -6.30 19.25
CA ALA A 11 -31.41 -5.76 19.26
C ALA A 11 -30.27 -6.79 19.10
N ASP A 12 -30.47 -8.01 19.63
CA ASP A 12 -29.49 -9.09 19.51
C ASP A 12 -29.44 -9.66 18.08
N VAL A 13 -30.55 -9.55 17.31
CA VAL A 13 -30.63 -9.92 15.88
C VAL A 13 -29.92 -8.87 15.01
N ILE A 14 -30.00 -7.59 15.38
CA ILE A 14 -29.37 -6.49 14.62
C ILE A 14 -27.84 -6.57 14.62
N ASP A 15 -27.22 -6.99 15.74
CA ASP A 15 -25.76 -7.23 15.80
C ASP A 15 -25.34 -8.31 14.80
N ASP A 16 -26.04 -9.44 14.81
CA ASP A 16 -25.75 -10.58 13.95
C ASP A 16 -26.04 -10.26 12.47
N GLU A 17 -27.07 -9.46 12.19
CA GLU A 17 -27.44 -9.05 10.84
C GLU A 17 -26.44 -8.06 10.24
N LEU A 18 -25.97 -7.07 11.02
CA LEU A 18 -24.89 -6.17 10.59
C LEU A 18 -23.57 -6.92 10.41
N ASP A 19 -23.23 -7.88 11.27
CA ASP A 19 -22.06 -8.74 11.08
C ASP A 19 -22.17 -9.53 9.77
N CYS A 20 -23.37 -10.05 9.45
CA CYS A 20 -23.65 -10.76 8.20
C CYS A 20 -23.49 -9.86 6.97
N LEU A 21 -23.99 -8.61 7.02
CA LEU A 21 -23.77 -7.62 5.95
C LEU A 21 -22.27 -7.36 5.75
N GLY A 22 -21.51 -7.19 6.83
CA GLY A 22 -20.07 -7.02 6.77
C GLY A 22 -19.35 -8.17 6.07
N ARG A 23 -19.69 -9.42 6.40
CA ARG A 23 -19.02 -10.62 5.84
C ARG A 23 -19.09 -10.74 4.33
N LYS A 24 -20.12 -10.19 3.68
CA LYS A 24 -20.22 -10.16 2.21
C LYS A 24 -19.00 -9.51 1.56
N PHE A 25 -18.38 -8.57 2.27
CA PHE A 25 -17.26 -7.78 1.79
C PHE A 25 -15.89 -8.36 2.16
N GLU A 26 -15.78 -9.54 2.79
CA GLU A 26 -14.47 -10.11 3.20
C GLU A 26 -13.63 -10.61 2.02
N THR A 27 -14.27 -10.94 0.90
CA THR A 27 -13.65 -11.61 -0.24
C THR A 27 -14.05 -11.00 -1.58
N VAL A 28 -14.28 -9.68 -1.62
CA VAL A 28 -14.69 -8.98 -2.85
C VAL A 28 -13.49 -8.47 -3.63
N LEU A 29 -13.64 -8.37 -4.96
CA LEU A 29 -12.65 -7.75 -5.87
C LEU A 29 -11.26 -8.40 -5.84
N TRP A 30 -11.16 -9.71 -5.54
CA TRP A 30 -9.89 -10.46 -5.56
C TRP A 30 -9.48 -10.97 -6.93
N VAL A 31 -10.41 -11.05 -7.88
CA VAL A 31 -10.21 -11.65 -9.20
C VAL A 31 -10.63 -10.64 -10.27
N THR A 32 -9.87 -10.57 -11.36
CA THR A 32 -10.23 -9.78 -12.53
C THR A 32 -11.46 -10.39 -13.21
N ALA A 33 -12.45 -9.57 -13.52
CA ALA A 33 -13.65 -10.02 -14.20
C ALA A 33 -13.35 -10.38 -15.67
N ASP A 34 -14.06 -11.39 -16.17
CA ASP A 34 -14.12 -11.69 -17.61
C ASP A 34 -14.62 -10.46 -18.40
N PRO A 35 -14.38 -10.39 -19.72
CA PRO A 35 -14.86 -9.30 -20.55
C PRO A 35 -16.36 -9.03 -20.34
N ASP A 36 -16.71 -7.75 -20.18
CA ASP A 36 -18.10 -7.34 -20.06
C ASP A 36 -18.73 -7.13 -21.44
N ASP A 37 -19.22 -8.21 -22.03
CA ASP A 37 -19.91 -8.24 -23.34
C ASP A 37 -21.19 -7.37 -23.38
N ARG A 38 -21.59 -6.74 -22.26
CA ARG A 38 -22.77 -5.87 -22.20
C ARG A 38 -22.49 -4.45 -22.72
N MET A 39 -21.22 -4.03 -22.75
CA MET A 39 -20.86 -2.67 -23.19
C MET A 39 -20.68 -2.60 -24.71
N VAL A 40 -21.53 -1.81 -25.38
CA VAL A 40 -21.42 -1.57 -26.84
C VAL A 40 -20.14 -0.83 -27.22
N ASP A 41 -19.75 0.15 -26.39
CA ASP A 41 -18.43 0.79 -26.45
C ASP A 41 -17.76 0.60 -25.08
N GLN A 42 -16.88 -0.39 -25.05
CA GLN A 42 -16.14 -0.80 -23.87
C GLN A 42 -15.31 0.32 -23.22
N LEU A 43 -14.73 1.23 -24.02
CA LEU A 43 -13.91 2.31 -23.49
C LEU A 43 -14.78 3.44 -22.94
N THR A 44 -15.80 3.86 -23.70
CA THR A 44 -16.73 4.91 -23.28
C THR A 44 -17.54 4.49 -22.06
N GLY A 45 -18.01 3.23 -22.02
CA GLY A 45 -18.76 2.69 -20.88
C GLY A 45 -17.93 2.70 -19.58
N ARG A 46 -16.66 2.27 -19.63
CA ARG A 46 -15.77 2.33 -18.47
C ARG A 46 -15.47 3.77 -18.03
N HIS A 47 -15.35 4.71 -18.96
CA HIS A 47 -15.24 6.13 -18.60
C HIS A 47 -16.47 6.58 -17.81
N GLN A 48 -17.68 6.20 -18.22
CA GLN A 48 -18.91 6.54 -17.50
C GLN A 48 -18.95 5.90 -16.11
N LEU A 49 -18.59 4.62 -15.97
CA LEU A 49 -18.53 3.96 -14.67
C LEU A 49 -17.55 4.66 -13.71
N ILE A 50 -16.39 5.12 -14.20
CA ILE A 50 -15.44 5.89 -13.39
C ILE A 50 -16.07 7.24 -12.95
N ASP A 51 -16.76 7.93 -13.87
CA ASP A 51 -17.44 9.20 -13.52
C ASP A 51 -18.52 8.98 -12.46
N GLU A 52 -19.33 7.92 -12.56
CA GLU A 52 -20.37 7.58 -11.60
C GLU A 52 -19.79 7.15 -10.25
N LEU A 53 -18.68 6.39 -10.26
CA LEU A 53 -17.95 6.03 -9.06
C LEU A 53 -17.46 7.27 -8.31
N GLU A 54 -16.86 8.23 -9.02
CA GLU A 54 -16.30 9.46 -8.46
C GLU A 54 -17.36 10.47 -8.00
N SER A 55 -18.42 10.64 -8.79
CA SER A 55 -19.39 11.72 -8.59
C SER A 55 -20.61 11.32 -7.77
N SER A 56 -20.94 10.02 -7.72
CA SER A 56 -22.15 9.53 -7.08
C SER A 56 -21.88 8.50 -6.01
N LEU A 57 -21.22 7.37 -6.32
CA LEU A 57 -21.16 6.22 -5.40
C LEU A 57 -20.28 6.50 -4.17
N LEU A 58 -19.04 6.95 -4.36
CA LEU A 58 -18.12 7.25 -3.24
C LEU A 58 -18.63 8.42 -2.35
N PRO A 59 -19.19 9.51 -2.91
CA PRO A 59 -19.88 10.52 -2.10
C PRO A 59 -21.08 9.97 -1.33
N SER A 60 -21.96 9.18 -1.98
CA SER A 60 -23.15 8.61 -1.34
C SER A 60 -22.80 7.71 -0.17
N ILE A 61 -21.74 6.91 -0.28
CA ILE A 61 -21.21 6.10 0.84
C ILE A 61 -20.85 7.01 2.02
N THR A 62 -20.17 8.13 1.75
CA THR A 62 -19.77 9.09 2.79
C THR A 62 -20.99 9.66 3.51
N ASP A 63 -21.99 10.10 2.75
CA ASP A 63 -23.23 10.68 3.26
C ASP A 63 -24.05 9.66 4.08
N LEU A 64 -24.08 8.39 3.66
CA LEU A 64 -24.72 7.31 4.42
C LEU A 64 -23.99 7.03 5.72
N ILE A 65 -22.65 6.98 5.73
CA ILE A 65 -21.85 6.83 6.95
C ILE A 65 -22.09 8.03 7.89
N ASP A 66 -22.28 9.25 7.37
CA ASP A 66 -22.61 10.44 8.17
C ASP A 66 -24.00 10.32 8.78
N SER A 67 -24.98 9.91 7.98
CA SER A 67 -26.36 9.72 8.40
C SER A 67 -26.47 8.65 9.50
N ILE A 68 -25.78 7.52 9.36
CA ILE A 68 -25.68 6.47 10.40
C ILE A 68 -24.98 7.02 11.65
N PHE A 69 -23.92 7.80 11.47
CA PHE A 69 -23.20 8.40 12.59
C PHE A 69 -24.09 9.33 13.42
N PHE A 70 -24.93 10.14 12.76
CA PHE A 70 -25.88 11.01 13.42
C PHE A 70 -27.04 10.25 14.06
N SER A 71 -27.60 9.24 13.39
CA SER A 71 -28.70 8.44 13.96
C SER A 71 -28.26 7.64 15.20
N LEU A 72 -27.01 7.17 15.22
CA LEU A 72 -26.41 6.53 16.38
C LEU A 72 -25.98 7.51 17.49
N ASP A 73 -26.19 8.81 17.31
CA ASP A 73 -25.84 9.85 18.28
C ASP A 73 -24.39 9.76 18.77
N LEU A 74 -23.47 9.49 17.84
CA LEU A 74 -22.05 9.31 18.13
C LEU A 74 -21.32 10.63 18.39
N LYS A 75 -21.99 11.77 18.23
CA LYS A 75 -21.43 13.11 18.47
C LYS A 75 -21.49 13.48 19.95
N ASP A 76 -22.61 13.21 20.61
CA ASP A 76 -22.81 13.61 22.01
C ASP A 76 -22.21 12.58 22.98
N SER A 77 -21.41 13.07 23.93
CA SER A 77 -20.86 12.23 25.03
C SER A 77 -21.81 12.15 26.22
N SER A 78 -23.02 12.70 26.09
CA SER A 78 -23.94 12.85 27.20
C SER A 78 -24.45 11.49 27.68
N LYS A 79 -24.69 11.39 28.99
CA LYS A 79 -25.31 10.19 29.61
C LYS A 79 -26.73 9.90 29.08
N HIS A 80 -27.32 10.83 28.30
CA HIS A 80 -28.69 10.76 27.78
C HIS A 80 -28.75 10.47 26.27
N SER A 81 -27.65 10.01 25.67
CA SER A 81 -27.63 9.60 24.26
C SER A 81 -28.74 8.58 23.95
N SER A 82 -29.58 8.92 22.97
CA SER A 82 -30.74 8.14 22.55
C SER A 82 -30.65 7.81 21.06
N PRO A 83 -29.81 6.82 20.68
CA PRO A 83 -29.63 6.45 19.28
C PRO A 83 -30.95 5.95 18.67
N ASP A 84 -31.22 6.39 17.44
CA ASP A 84 -32.27 5.85 16.60
C ASP A 84 -31.75 4.60 15.87
N ILE A 85 -31.92 3.46 16.54
CA ILE A 85 -31.42 2.16 16.07
C ILE A 85 -32.15 1.69 14.81
N GLU A 86 -33.44 2.04 14.68
CA GLU A 86 -34.25 1.61 13.53
C GLU A 86 -33.79 2.34 12.27
N LEU A 87 -33.67 3.67 12.35
CA LEU A 87 -33.11 4.48 11.28
C LEU A 87 -31.66 4.10 10.95
N ALA A 88 -30.81 3.87 11.96
CA ALA A 88 -29.43 3.46 11.74
C ALA A 88 -29.33 2.14 10.97
N PHE A 89 -30.22 1.19 11.25
CA PHE A 89 -30.24 -0.10 10.59
C PHE A 89 -30.75 -0.01 9.13
N GLU A 90 -31.79 0.78 8.88
CA GLU A 90 -32.26 1.06 7.52
C GLU A 90 -31.15 1.70 6.67
N LEU A 91 -30.50 2.74 7.19
CA LEU A 91 -29.38 3.41 6.52
C LEU A 91 -28.17 2.48 6.30
N ALA A 92 -27.91 1.55 7.22
CA ALA A 92 -26.87 0.54 7.04
C ALA A 92 -27.19 -0.46 5.92
N THR A 93 -28.48 -0.75 5.70
CA THR A 93 -28.94 -1.56 4.57
C THR A 93 -28.77 -0.80 3.25
N ASP A 94 -29.09 0.49 3.22
CA ASP A 94 -28.83 1.35 2.06
C ASP A 94 -27.34 1.49 1.74
N LEU A 95 -26.49 1.55 2.78
CA LEU A 95 -25.04 1.51 2.65
C LEU A 95 -24.58 0.20 2.03
N ASN A 96 -25.10 -0.96 2.48
CA ASN A 96 -24.79 -2.25 1.87
C ASN A 96 -25.13 -2.26 0.37
N ASN A 97 -26.33 -1.80 0.01
CA ASN A 97 -26.77 -1.77 -1.40
C ASN A 97 -25.89 -0.85 -2.25
N THR A 98 -25.43 0.27 -1.70
CA THR A 98 -24.52 1.20 -2.39
C THR A 98 -23.12 0.61 -2.56
N LEU A 99 -22.64 -0.15 -1.57
CA LEU A 99 -21.37 -0.87 -1.66
C LEU A 99 -21.43 -2.02 -2.68
N GLU A 100 -22.53 -2.78 -2.74
CA GLU A 100 -22.75 -3.81 -3.77
C GLU A 100 -22.72 -3.21 -5.17
N LYS A 101 -23.43 -2.08 -5.40
CA LYS A 101 -23.34 -1.35 -6.68
C LYS A 101 -21.92 -0.87 -6.99
N THR A 102 -21.17 -0.47 -5.96
CA THR A 102 -19.77 -0.05 -6.12
C THR A 102 -18.89 -1.20 -6.57
N ILE A 103 -19.12 -2.42 -6.04
CA ILE A 103 -18.43 -3.62 -6.51
C ILE A 103 -18.74 -3.85 -7.99
N ASP A 104 -20.02 -3.87 -8.36
CA ASP A 104 -20.43 -4.08 -9.76
C ASP A 104 -19.77 -3.06 -10.71
N HIS A 105 -19.67 -1.80 -10.30
CA HIS A 105 -19.00 -0.76 -11.08
C HIS A 105 -17.50 -1.01 -11.21
N VAL A 106 -16.83 -1.38 -10.11
CA VAL A 106 -15.40 -1.65 -10.14
C VAL A 106 -15.10 -2.89 -10.96
N GLU A 107 -15.92 -3.94 -10.88
CA GLU A 107 -15.81 -5.13 -11.73
C GLU A 107 -15.97 -4.77 -13.21
N GLY A 108 -17.00 -3.98 -13.57
CA GLY A 108 -17.18 -3.51 -14.94
C GLY A 108 -16.05 -2.60 -15.43
N ILE A 109 -15.48 -1.76 -14.55
CA ILE A 109 -14.28 -0.97 -14.87
C ILE A 109 -13.12 -1.91 -15.20
N CYS A 110 -12.84 -2.88 -14.32
CA CYS A 110 -11.62 -3.68 -14.35
C CYS A 110 -11.70 -4.92 -15.25
N ALA A 111 -12.87 -5.23 -15.81
CA ALA A 111 -13.05 -6.29 -16.78
C ALA A 111 -12.03 -6.16 -17.93
N MET A 112 -11.59 -7.30 -18.47
CA MET A 112 -10.68 -7.35 -19.62
C MET A 112 -11.37 -6.75 -20.87
N PHE A 113 -10.58 -6.11 -21.74
CA PHE A 113 -11.10 -5.71 -23.04
C PHE A 113 -11.19 -6.91 -23.99
N GLU A 114 -12.21 -6.92 -24.86
CA GLU A 114 -12.41 -7.99 -25.86
C GLU A 114 -11.20 -8.12 -26.82
N ASP A 115 -10.68 -6.98 -27.27
CA ASP A 115 -9.52 -6.89 -28.17
C ASP A 115 -8.17 -6.97 -27.44
N GLY A 116 -8.18 -7.15 -26.12
CA GLY A 116 -6.99 -7.15 -25.26
C GLY A 116 -6.53 -5.77 -24.80
N ASP A 117 -5.63 -5.77 -23.82
CA ASP A 117 -5.11 -4.58 -23.11
C ASP A 117 -3.64 -4.25 -23.47
N GLU A 118 -3.10 -4.87 -24.51
CA GLU A 118 -1.65 -4.87 -24.78
C GLU A 118 -1.09 -3.48 -25.15
N ASP A 119 -1.88 -2.67 -25.86
CA ASP A 119 -1.52 -1.32 -26.34
C ASP A 119 -2.46 -0.23 -25.78
N ASP A 120 -2.73 -0.27 -24.48
CA ASP A 120 -3.70 0.59 -23.80
C ASP A 120 -3.23 2.04 -23.54
N GLY A 121 -2.10 2.47 -24.13
CA GLY A 121 -1.55 3.82 -23.92
C GLY A 121 -2.54 4.95 -24.19
N SER A 122 -3.44 4.75 -25.16
CA SER A 122 -4.49 5.71 -25.52
C SER A 122 -5.73 5.68 -24.60
N PHE A 123 -5.84 4.71 -23.69
CA PHE A 123 -7.02 4.47 -22.85
C PHE A 123 -7.12 5.44 -21.66
N LYS A 124 -6.13 6.32 -21.48
CA LYS A 124 -6.11 7.38 -20.46
C LYS A 124 -6.37 6.82 -19.05
N ARG A 125 -7.51 7.16 -18.44
CA ARG A 125 -7.87 6.71 -17.08
C ARG A 125 -8.29 5.24 -17.01
N CYS A 126 -8.55 4.62 -18.16
CA CYS A 126 -8.91 3.21 -18.31
C CYS A 126 -7.71 2.30 -18.67
N LYS A 127 -6.48 2.79 -18.55
CA LYS A 127 -5.29 1.94 -18.60
C LYS A 127 -5.38 0.84 -17.55
N GLU A 128 -5.00 -0.38 -17.90
CA GLU A 128 -4.98 -1.54 -17.00
C GLU A 128 -4.17 -1.27 -15.73
N PHE A 129 -3.03 -0.56 -15.85
CA PHE A 129 -2.23 -0.06 -14.74
C PHE A 129 -3.07 0.69 -13.68
N ARG A 130 -4.03 1.51 -14.13
CA ARG A 130 -4.87 2.30 -13.24
C ARG A 130 -6.05 1.49 -12.71
N ARG A 131 -6.69 0.71 -13.58
CA ARG A 131 -7.88 -0.10 -13.24
C ARG A 131 -7.56 -1.18 -12.21
N SER A 132 -6.50 -1.97 -12.43
CA SER A 132 -6.03 -2.98 -11.48
C SER A 132 -5.72 -2.38 -10.09
N ARG A 133 -5.02 -1.24 -10.04
CA ARG A 133 -4.73 -0.54 -8.78
C ARG A 133 -5.97 -0.01 -8.09
N LEU A 134 -6.95 0.50 -8.85
CA LEU A 134 -8.23 0.94 -8.30
C LEU A 134 -8.98 -0.26 -7.68
N GLN A 135 -9.00 -1.41 -8.36
CA GLN A 135 -9.59 -2.64 -7.87
C GLN A 135 -9.00 -3.07 -6.55
N VAL A 136 -7.67 -3.20 -6.48
CA VAL A 136 -6.94 -3.57 -5.25
C VAL A 136 -7.24 -2.58 -4.13
N LYS A 137 -7.18 -1.27 -4.43
CA LYS A 137 -7.41 -0.22 -3.43
C LYS A 137 -8.80 -0.31 -2.82
N ILE A 138 -9.85 -0.46 -3.64
CA ILE A 138 -11.24 -0.56 -3.18
C ILE A 138 -11.49 -1.91 -2.50
N GLY A 139 -10.97 -3.01 -3.06
CA GLY A 139 -11.05 -4.35 -2.48
C GLY A 139 -10.46 -4.41 -1.07
N ASP A 140 -9.22 -3.96 -0.89
CA ASP A 140 -8.56 -3.92 0.42
C ASP A 140 -9.33 -3.08 1.44
N TRP A 141 -9.89 -1.95 1.01
CA TRP A 141 -10.72 -1.11 1.86
C TRP A 141 -12.02 -1.79 2.26
N MET A 142 -12.69 -2.48 1.33
CA MET A 142 -13.91 -3.23 1.63
C MET A 142 -13.62 -4.39 2.59
N ASN A 143 -12.63 -5.23 2.26
CA ASN A 143 -12.22 -6.41 3.02
C ASN A 143 -11.82 -6.09 4.46
N VAL A 144 -11.25 -4.89 4.70
CA VAL A 144 -10.77 -4.52 6.04
C VAL A 144 -11.68 -3.49 6.71
N GLN A 145 -11.87 -2.32 6.09
CA GLN A 145 -12.49 -1.18 6.78
C GLN A 145 -14.02 -1.27 6.79
N ILE A 146 -14.65 -1.68 5.69
CA ILE A 146 -16.11 -1.84 5.62
C ILE A 146 -16.57 -3.00 6.51
N VAL A 147 -15.90 -4.15 6.46
CA VAL A 147 -16.17 -5.27 7.39
C VAL A 147 -16.08 -4.79 8.84
N ASN A 148 -15.01 -4.07 9.19
CA ASN A 148 -14.86 -3.50 10.53
C ASN A 148 -15.94 -2.47 10.87
N LEU A 149 -16.40 -1.67 9.90
CA LEU A 149 -17.41 -0.63 10.10
C LEU A 149 -18.74 -1.26 10.53
N PHE A 150 -19.25 -2.21 9.73
CA PHE A 150 -20.47 -2.94 10.05
C PHE A 150 -20.39 -3.66 11.41
N CYS A 151 -19.26 -4.32 11.68
CA CYS A 151 -19.01 -4.95 12.98
C CYS A 151 -19.09 -3.92 14.13
N THR A 152 -18.49 -2.74 13.96
CA THR A 152 -18.52 -1.71 15.02
C THR A 152 -19.92 -1.13 15.23
N TYR A 153 -20.71 -0.93 14.18
CA TYR A 153 -22.11 -0.52 14.29
C TYR A 153 -22.94 -1.54 15.07
N GLY A 154 -22.87 -2.83 14.70
CA GLY A 154 -23.59 -3.90 15.41
C GLY A 154 -23.24 -3.96 16.88
N ARG A 155 -21.94 -3.94 17.20
CA ARG A 155 -21.47 -4.00 18.59
C ARG A 155 -21.92 -2.77 19.39
N TYR A 156 -21.83 -1.57 18.80
CA TYR A 156 -22.29 -0.37 19.48
C TYR A 156 -23.78 -0.42 19.79
N ILE A 157 -24.62 -0.76 18.80
CA ILE A 157 -26.08 -0.93 18.96
C ILE A 157 -26.41 -1.96 20.05
N LYS A 158 -25.70 -3.09 20.08
CA LYS A 158 -25.86 -4.12 21.10
C LYS A 158 -25.61 -3.59 22.51
N TYR A 159 -24.53 -2.84 22.72
CA TYR A 159 -24.23 -2.26 24.03
C TYR A 159 -25.17 -1.11 24.39
N CYS A 160 -25.63 -0.30 23.43
CA CYS A 160 -26.69 0.68 23.67
C CYS A 160 -27.95 0.02 24.25
N ASN A 161 -28.38 -1.10 23.67
CA ASN A 161 -29.55 -1.84 24.14
C ASN A 161 -29.35 -2.51 25.50
N ARG A 162 -28.16 -3.10 25.74
CA ARG A 162 -27.84 -3.72 27.04
C ARG A 162 -27.78 -2.69 28.15
N THR A 163 -27.12 -1.56 27.92
CA THR A 163 -27.08 -0.44 28.86
C THR A 163 -28.46 0.17 29.11
N ARG A 164 -29.37 0.16 28.12
CA ARG A 164 -30.75 0.61 28.32
C ARG A 164 -31.54 -0.31 29.26
N ARG A 165 -31.26 -1.62 29.25
CA ARG A 165 -31.88 -2.61 30.14
C ARG A 165 -31.28 -2.59 31.54
N ASP A 166 -29.98 -2.32 31.65
CA ASP A 166 -29.21 -2.31 32.90
C ASP A 166 -28.26 -1.10 32.93
N PRO A 167 -28.77 0.10 33.27
CA PRO A 167 -28.01 1.35 33.16
C PRO A 167 -26.95 1.53 34.26
N GLU A 168 -27.12 0.87 35.40
CA GLU A 168 -26.20 0.99 36.55
C GLU A 168 -24.96 0.11 36.42
N ASN A 169 -24.92 -0.80 35.45
CA ASN A 169 -23.82 -1.71 35.23
C ASN A 169 -22.58 -0.99 34.64
N PRO A 170 -21.49 -0.82 35.42
CA PRO A 170 -20.33 -0.07 34.98
C PRO A 170 -19.57 -0.77 33.85
N GLU A 171 -19.62 -2.10 33.78
CA GLU A 171 -18.95 -2.87 32.73
C GLU A 171 -19.62 -2.67 31.36
N LEU A 172 -20.96 -2.64 31.33
CA LEU A 172 -21.71 -2.37 30.11
C LEU A 172 -21.47 -0.94 29.60
N GLN A 173 -21.42 0.03 30.52
CA GLN A 173 -21.09 1.43 30.20
C GLN A 173 -19.68 1.56 29.61
N ALA A 174 -18.68 0.91 30.23
CA ALA A 174 -17.31 0.91 29.74
C ALA A 174 -17.20 0.27 28.35
N LYS A 175 -17.90 -0.85 28.11
CA LYS A 175 -17.96 -1.50 26.78
C LYS A 175 -18.65 -0.61 25.75
N LYS A 176 -19.77 0.04 26.09
CA LYS A 176 -20.45 1.01 25.23
C LYS A 176 -19.51 2.14 24.82
N ALA A 177 -18.79 2.73 25.78
CA ALA A 177 -17.82 3.80 25.52
C ALA A 177 -16.68 3.35 24.59
N LYS A 178 -16.11 2.17 24.84
CA LYS A 178 -15.07 1.57 23.98
C LYS A 178 -15.55 1.38 22.54
N TRP A 179 -16.74 0.82 22.35
CA TRP A 179 -17.29 0.62 21.01
C TRP A 179 -17.69 1.93 20.33
N ARG A 180 -18.15 2.93 21.10
CA ARG A 180 -18.37 4.29 20.58
C ARG A 180 -17.10 4.87 19.97
N GLU A 181 -16.01 4.87 20.73
CA GLU A 181 -14.70 5.38 20.27
C GLU A 181 -14.22 4.63 19.02
N LYS A 182 -14.31 3.30 19.03
CA LYS A 182 -13.93 2.49 17.86
C LYS A 182 -14.79 2.80 16.63
N THR A 183 -16.10 2.94 16.81
CA THR A 183 -17.05 3.25 15.72
C THR A 183 -16.75 4.62 15.10
N ILE A 184 -16.46 5.63 15.93
CA ILE A 184 -16.06 6.97 15.47
C ILE A 184 -14.78 6.87 14.64
N ARG A 185 -13.76 6.16 15.14
CA ARG A 185 -12.48 6.00 14.44
C ARG A 185 -12.63 5.30 13.09
N ILE A 186 -13.36 4.18 13.03
CA ILE A 186 -13.53 3.43 11.78
C ILE A 186 -14.40 4.21 10.78
N SER A 187 -15.43 4.93 11.24
CA SER A 187 -16.23 5.81 10.38
C SER A 187 -15.36 6.89 9.73
N ASP A 188 -14.50 7.56 10.52
CA ASP A 188 -13.56 8.57 10.01
C ASP A 188 -12.57 8.00 8.98
N ILE A 189 -12.03 6.80 9.22
CA ILE A 189 -11.16 6.11 8.26
C ILE A 189 -11.89 5.86 6.94
N CYS A 190 -13.15 5.39 6.99
CA CYS A 190 -13.94 5.14 5.80
C CYS A 190 -14.24 6.43 5.02
N ARG A 191 -14.61 7.52 5.69
CA ARG A 191 -14.81 8.84 5.06
C ARG A 191 -13.55 9.36 4.39
N ARG A 192 -12.40 9.25 5.06
CA ARG A 192 -11.13 9.70 4.47
C ARG A 192 -10.77 8.85 3.26
N PHE A 193 -11.03 7.54 3.31
CA PHE A 193 -10.75 6.66 2.19
C PHE A 193 -11.54 7.04 0.92
N THR A 194 -12.85 7.33 1.03
CA THR A 194 -13.65 7.71 -0.15
C THR A 194 -13.12 8.99 -0.80
N ILE A 195 -12.82 10.01 0.00
CA ILE A 195 -12.24 11.28 -0.46
C ILE A 195 -10.88 11.07 -1.12
N GLU A 196 -9.99 10.30 -0.47
CA GLU A 196 -8.65 10.03 -1.01
C GLU A 196 -8.71 9.18 -2.28
N THR A 197 -9.68 8.29 -2.42
CA THR A 197 -9.88 7.49 -3.64
C THR A 197 -10.32 8.36 -4.81
N ILE A 198 -11.24 9.31 -4.61
CA ILE A 198 -11.64 10.30 -5.64
C ILE A 198 -10.45 11.20 -6.02
N ARG A 199 -9.61 11.59 -5.05
CA ARG A 199 -8.41 12.38 -5.33
C ARG A 199 -7.39 11.57 -6.13
N TRP A 200 -7.19 10.32 -5.74
CA TRP A 200 -6.25 9.41 -6.37
C TRP A 200 -6.65 9.08 -7.81
N SER A 201 -7.94 8.83 -8.08
CA SER A 201 -8.43 8.50 -9.43
C SER A 201 -8.18 9.62 -10.45
N LYS A 202 -8.05 10.87 -9.97
CA LYS A 202 -7.76 12.07 -10.77
C LYS A 202 -6.27 12.37 -10.95
N LYS A 203 -5.37 11.62 -10.30
CA LYS A 203 -3.92 11.82 -10.43
C LYS A 203 -3.41 11.42 -11.80
N SER A 204 -2.35 12.07 -12.28
CA SER A 204 -1.61 11.60 -13.45
C SER A 204 -0.89 10.28 -13.15
N ASP A 205 -0.51 9.55 -14.20
CA ASP A 205 0.24 8.29 -14.05
C ASP A 205 1.57 8.53 -13.29
N LEU A 206 2.26 9.63 -13.57
CA LEU A 206 3.46 10.04 -12.84
C LEU A 206 3.19 10.28 -11.35
N ALA A 207 2.10 10.95 -11.01
CA ALA A 207 1.78 11.24 -9.61
C ALA A 207 1.46 9.95 -8.82
N ILE A 208 0.84 8.95 -9.47
CA ILE A 208 0.62 7.62 -8.87
C ILE A 208 1.96 6.91 -8.64
N LEU A 209 2.87 6.92 -9.62
CA LEU A 209 4.19 6.33 -9.49
C LEU A 209 5.01 6.97 -8.36
N GLN A 210 4.97 8.30 -8.24
CA GLN A 210 5.69 9.05 -7.22
C GLN A 210 5.25 8.70 -5.78
N GLU A 211 3.98 8.37 -5.55
CA GLU A 211 3.54 7.85 -4.25
C GLU A 211 4.24 6.55 -3.88
N GLY A 212 4.38 5.64 -4.84
CA GLY A 212 5.12 4.38 -4.64
C GLY A 212 6.60 4.62 -4.37
N TRP A 213 7.23 5.55 -5.11
CA TRP A 213 8.63 5.89 -4.92
C TRP A 213 8.91 6.57 -3.56
N LEU A 214 7.98 7.36 -3.03
CA LEU A 214 8.08 7.93 -1.67
C LEU A 214 8.17 6.84 -0.59
N ALA A 215 7.39 5.75 -0.73
CA ALA A 215 7.43 4.66 0.24
C ALA A 215 8.83 3.98 0.32
N ILE A 216 9.57 3.97 -0.79
CA ILE A 216 10.94 3.45 -0.84
C ILE A 216 11.90 4.33 -0.03
N GLU A 217 11.69 5.64 -0.02
CA GLU A 217 12.51 6.58 0.76
C GLU A 217 12.39 6.26 2.26
N GLU A 218 11.16 6.14 2.77
CA GLU A 218 10.90 5.82 4.17
C GLU A 218 11.52 4.48 4.57
N LEU A 219 11.38 3.45 3.72
CA LEU A 219 11.97 2.13 3.96
C LEU A 219 13.50 2.13 3.88
N SER A 220 14.08 2.95 3.01
CA SER A 220 15.54 3.09 2.91
C SER A 220 16.12 3.64 4.22
N ILE A 221 15.42 4.54 4.92
CA ILE A 221 15.82 5.02 6.25
C ILE A 221 15.86 3.86 7.24
N CYS A 222 14.80 3.05 7.33
CA CYS A 222 14.76 1.88 8.21
C CYS A 222 15.85 0.85 7.88
N ALA A 223 16.15 0.65 6.59
CA ALA A 223 17.21 -0.24 6.14
C ALA A 223 18.60 0.27 6.58
N LEU A 224 18.86 1.57 6.45
CA LEU A 224 20.12 2.18 6.89
C LEU A 224 20.30 2.13 8.40
N GLU A 225 19.25 2.39 9.18
CA GLU A 225 19.28 2.24 10.65
C GLU A 225 19.60 0.80 11.06
N SER A 226 19.03 -0.17 10.34
CA SER A 226 19.27 -1.59 10.56
C SER A 226 20.71 -1.96 10.24
N LEU A 227 21.21 -1.61 9.04
CA LEU A 227 22.60 -1.87 8.62
C LEU A 227 23.62 -1.23 9.56
N THR A 228 23.36 -0.02 10.05
CA THR A 228 24.28 0.69 10.94
C THR A 228 24.59 -0.10 12.22
N LYS A 229 23.61 -0.86 12.74
CA LYS A 229 23.80 -1.74 13.92
C LYS A 229 24.86 -2.80 13.67
N TYR A 230 24.97 -3.28 12.43
CA TYR A 230 25.92 -4.31 12.01
C TYR A 230 27.27 -3.77 11.55
N THR A 231 27.47 -2.45 11.52
CA THR A 231 28.76 -1.84 11.14
C THR A 231 29.75 -1.67 12.30
N LYS A 232 29.29 -1.92 13.53
CA LYS A 232 30.09 -1.89 14.74
C LYS A 232 30.54 -3.31 15.08
N PRO A 233 31.82 -3.55 15.41
CA PRO A 233 32.24 -4.83 15.95
C PRO A 233 31.40 -5.13 17.20
N CYS A 234 30.72 -6.27 17.23
CA CYS A 234 30.02 -6.70 18.43
C CYS A 234 31.09 -7.05 19.46
N ILE A 235 31.34 -6.18 20.44
CA ILE A 235 32.15 -6.54 21.60
C ILE A 235 31.31 -7.59 22.34
N ILE A 236 31.58 -8.86 22.07
CA ILE A 236 31.07 -9.95 22.88
C ILE A 236 31.73 -9.76 24.24
N ASN A 237 30.98 -9.29 25.23
CA ASN A 237 31.39 -9.47 26.62
C ASN A 237 31.40 -10.99 26.85
N LEU A 238 32.57 -11.62 26.70
CA LEU A 238 32.83 -12.97 27.19
C LEU A 238 32.78 -12.93 28.72
N GLY A 239 31.56 -12.97 29.26
CA GLY A 239 31.33 -13.54 30.58
C GLY A 239 31.19 -15.05 30.41
N ASP A 240 32.20 -15.78 30.88
CA ASP A 240 32.10 -17.18 31.34
C ASP A 240 31.82 -18.28 30.31
N ALA A 241 32.72 -18.50 29.35
CA ALA A 241 32.87 -19.81 28.72
C ALA A 241 34.35 -20.17 28.55
N PRO A 242 34.88 -21.17 29.29
CA PRO A 242 36.21 -21.69 29.04
C PRO A 242 36.15 -22.65 27.84
N TYR A 243 37.09 -22.48 26.91
CA TYR A 243 37.32 -23.33 25.72
C TYR A 243 36.40 -23.06 24.52
N SER A 244 36.77 -22.08 23.70
CA SER A 244 36.50 -22.08 22.25
C SER A 244 37.57 -21.25 21.55
N SER A 245 38.13 -21.80 20.48
CA SER A 245 39.18 -21.25 19.61
C SER A 245 38.93 -19.77 19.23
N HIS A 246 39.73 -18.87 19.81
CA HIS A 246 39.61 -17.41 19.67
C HIS A 246 40.00 -16.82 18.30
N SER A 247 40.16 -17.61 17.24
CA SER A 247 40.61 -17.12 15.92
C SER A 247 39.56 -17.19 14.80
N GLU A 248 38.56 -18.07 14.89
CA GLU A 248 37.59 -18.29 13.81
C GLU A 248 36.38 -17.34 13.89
N THR A 249 36.03 -16.90 15.10
CA THR A 249 34.89 -16.00 15.36
C THR A 249 35.18 -14.54 14.98
N ASP A 250 36.45 -14.11 15.04
CA ASP A 250 36.85 -12.72 14.81
C ASP A 250 36.82 -12.36 13.31
N GLY A 251 37.40 -13.21 12.45
CA GLY A 251 37.42 -12.98 11.00
C GLY A 251 36.05 -13.04 10.34
N THR A 252 35.16 -13.90 10.84
CA THR A 252 33.77 -13.98 10.35
C THR A 252 32.99 -12.72 10.73
N ALA A 253 33.11 -12.25 11.98
CA ALA A 253 32.45 -11.02 12.42
C ALA A 253 32.97 -9.79 11.66
N GLU A 254 34.29 -9.67 11.46
CA GLU A 254 34.90 -8.59 10.68
C GLU A 254 34.42 -8.57 9.22
N TYR A 255 34.29 -9.75 8.62
CA TYR A 255 33.75 -9.90 7.26
C TYR A 255 32.31 -9.39 7.14
N PHE A 256 31.41 -9.81 8.04
CA PHE A 256 30.03 -9.33 8.03
C PHE A 256 29.92 -7.83 8.33
N VAL A 257 30.77 -7.30 9.21
CA VAL A 257 30.88 -5.85 9.45
C VAL A 257 31.29 -5.12 8.17
N LYS A 258 32.27 -5.67 7.42
CA LYS A 258 32.72 -5.09 6.15
C LYS A 258 31.64 -5.16 5.08
N LEU A 259 30.92 -6.28 4.97
CA LEU A 259 29.77 -6.42 4.06
C LEU A 259 28.65 -5.42 4.39
N ALA A 260 28.29 -5.27 5.67
CA ALA A 260 27.28 -4.31 6.10
C ALA A 260 27.65 -2.87 5.70
N ARG A 261 28.93 -2.51 5.81
CA ARG A 261 29.44 -1.20 5.37
C ARG A 261 29.35 -1.02 3.85
N LEU A 262 29.55 -2.08 3.06
CA LEU A 262 29.44 -2.04 1.60
C LEU A 262 27.98 -2.02 1.11
N CYS A 263 27.03 -2.52 1.90
CA CYS A 263 25.59 -2.39 1.60
C CYS A 263 25.07 -0.95 1.79
N ILE A 264 25.63 -0.18 2.72
CA ILE A 264 25.14 1.19 3.01
C ILE A 264 25.11 2.08 1.75
N PRO A 265 26.18 2.17 0.94
CA PRO A 265 26.15 2.90 -0.32
C PRO A 265 25.06 2.44 -1.29
N ILE A 266 24.77 1.13 -1.37
CA ILE A 266 23.73 0.58 -2.25
C ILE A 266 22.36 1.13 -1.83
N VAL A 267 21.99 0.97 -0.54
CA VAL A 267 20.72 1.50 -0.02
C VAL A 267 20.61 3.02 -0.19
N LYS A 268 21.70 3.75 0.08
CA LYS A 268 21.73 5.22 -0.12
C LYS A 268 21.52 5.61 -1.57
N LEU A 269 22.17 4.93 -2.51
CA LEU A 269 22.06 5.26 -3.93
C LEU A 269 20.66 4.94 -4.46
N THR A 270 20.01 3.86 -4.00
CA THR A 270 18.59 3.57 -4.29
C THR A 270 17.70 4.71 -3.81
N SER A 271 17.87 5.15 -2.55
CA SER A 271 17.10 6.28 -2.00
C SER A 271 17.34 7.57 -2.76
N ILE A 272 18.60 7.91 -3.06
CA ILE A 272 18.95 9.10 -3.86
C ILE A 272 18.31 9.04 -5.25
N PHE A 273 18.24 7.86 -5.86
CA PHE A 273 17.59 7.63 -7.13
C PHE A 273 16.10 7.93 -7.07
N MET A 274 15.39 7.29 -6.15
CA MET A 274 13.95 7.50 -6.00
C MET A 274 13.61 8.95 -5.62
N ASN A 275 14.37 9.53 -4.69
CA ASN A 275 14.20 10.93 -4.31
C ASN A 275 14.40 11.88 -5.49
N LYS A 276 15.25 11.55 -6.46
CA LYS A 276 15.43 12.37 -7.66
C LYS A 276 14.19 12.36 -8.56
N LEU A 277 13.45 11.25 -8.60
CA LEU A 277 12.23 11.08 -9.40
C LEU A 277 10.98 11.67 -8.73
N THR A 278 11.01 11.82 -7.41
CA THR A 278 9.85 12.18 -6.58
C THR A 278 9.68 13.69 -6.34
N LYS A 279 10.71 14.52 -6.54
CA LYS A 279 10.68 15.95 -6.19
C LYS A 279 9.48 16.69 -6.81
N GLN A 280 8.64 17.23 -5.92
CA GLN A 280 7.19 17.28 -6.05
C GLN A 280 6.62 18.70 -6.27
N ASN A 281 7.45 19.73 -6.20
CA ASN A 281 7.04 21.12 -6.40
C ASN A 281 6.94 21.42 -7.90
N ALA A 282 5.83 22.02 -8.34
CA ALA A 282 5.56 22.33 -9.75
C ALA A 282 6.64 23.21 -10.41
N ALA A 283 7.40 23.98 -9.61
CA ALA A 283 8.55 24.77 -10.06
C ALA A 283 9.84 23.95 -10.27
N GLU A 284 9.91 22.74 -9.71
CA GLU A 284 11.08 21.84 -9.73
C GLU A 284 10.81 20.51 -10.46
N SER A 285 9.59 20.29 -10.98
CA SER A 285 9.25 19.09 -11.73
C SER A 285 10.20 18.93 -12.93
N LEU A 286 11.08 17.94 -12.85
CA LEU A 286 12.13 17.72 -13.83
C LEU A 286 11.57 17.20 -15.17
N PHE A 287 10.44 16.50 -15.12
CA PHE A 287 9.80 15.90 -16.28
C PHE A 287 8.32 15.62 -16.03
N THR A 288 7.59 15.42 -17.13
CA THR A 288 6.30 14.76 -17.18
C THR A 288 6.46 13.44 -17.93
N LEU A 289 5.50 12.52 -17.80
CA LEU A 289 5.48 11.31 -18.62
C LEU A 289 4.64 11.56 -19.87
N ASP A 290 5.04 10.90 -20.96
CA ASP A 290 4.21 10.79 -22.15
C ASP A 290 2.82 10.27 -21.76
N PRO A 291 1.72 10.99 -22.08
CA PRO A 291 0.37 10.54 -21.76
C PRO A 291 0.01 9.20 -22.43
N GLU A 292 0.68 8.83 -23.53
CA GLU A 292 0.44 7.59 -24.27
C GLU A 292 1.33 6.42 -23.81
N ILE A 293 2.08 6.56 -22.72
CA ILE A 293 2.78 5.42 -22.11
C ILE A 293 1.78 4.31 -21.75
N ASP A 294 2.03 3.10 -22.23
CA ASP A 294 1.19 1.93 -21.97
C ASP A 294 1.36 1.39 -20.53
N SER A 295 0.44 0.53 -20.11
CA SER A 295 0.44 -0.08 -18.80
C SER A 295 1.67 -0.95 -18.54
N LYS A 296 2.20 -1.63 -19.57
CA LYS A 296 3.39 -2.48 -19.43
C LYS A 296 4.62 -1.68 -19.02
N ASN A 297 4.83 -0.52 -19.65
CA ASN A 297 5.92 0.39 -19.31
C ASN A 297 5.67 1.09 -17.97
N LEU A 298 4.41 1.41 -17.64
CA LEU A 298 4.05 1.94 -16.32
C LEU A 298 4.33 0.93 -15.20
N GLU A 299 4.09 -0.37 -15.41
CA GLU A 299 4.45 -1.41 -14.43
C GLU A 299 5.96 -1.47 -14.18
N LEU A 300 6.77 -1.36 -15.25
CA LEU A 300 8.23 -1.28 -15.11
C LEU A 300 8.70 -0.04 -14.34
N LEU A 301 7.96 1.08 -14.42
CA LEU A 301 8.25 2.26 -13.59
C LEU A 301 7.79 2.07 -12.14
N SER A 302 6.76 1.26 -11.92
CA SER A 302 6.14 1.05 -10.62
C SER A 302 6.85 0.03 -9.73
N LEU A 303 7.96 -0.61 -10.16
CA LEU A 303 8.76 -1.67 -9.48
C LEU A 303 9.18 -1.38 -8.01
N SER A 304 8.61 -0.36 -7.36
CA SER A 304 8.63 -0.06 -5.94
C SER A 304 8.44 -1.29 -5.04
N PRO A 305 7.43 -2.17 -5.21
CA PRO A 305 7.29 -3.34 -4.35
C PRO A 305 8.48 -4.30 -4.42
N ASP A 306 9.05 -4.49 -5.62
CA ASP A 306 10.21 -5.37 -5.81
C ASP A 306 11.48 -4.77 -5.19
N ILE A 307 11.69 -3.47 -5.39
CA ILE A 307 12.81 -2.73 -4.79
C ILE A 307 12.71 -2.76 -3.26
N ILE A 308 11.51 -2.56 -2.70
CA ILE A 308 11.24 -2.67 -1.27
C ILE A 308 11.61 -4.07 -0.77
N THR A 309 11.14 -5.09 -1.46
CA THR A 309 11.41 -6.49 -1.11
C THR A 309 12.91 -6.76 -1.11
N ASP A 310 13.63 -6.35 -2.15
CA ASP A 310 15.07 -6.57 -2.24
C ASP A 310 15.85 -5.81 -1.16
N LEU A 311 15.46 -4.57 -0.84
CA LEU A 311 16.05 -3.81 0.27
C LEU A 311 15.80 -4.51 1.61
N GLN A 312 14.60 -5.05 1.84
CA GLN A 312 14.29 -5.82 3.04
C GLN A 312 15.11 -7.11 3.11
N CYS A 313 15.21 -7.87 2.01
CA CYS A 313 16.05 -9.07 1.94
C CYS A 313 17.52 -8.77 2.27
N LEU A 314 18.07 -7.65 1.77
CA LEU A 314 19.42 -7.21 2.11
C LEU A 314 19.58 -6.93 3.62
N THR A 315 18.58 -6.37 4.29
CA THR A 315 18.65 -6.14 5.73
C THR A 315 18.47 -7.43 6.54
N LEU A 316 17.62 -8.35 6.07
CA LEU A 316 17.39 -9.65 6.70
C LEU A 316 18.63 -10.55 6.65
N PHE A 317 19.41 -10.46 5.58
CA PHE A 317 20.69 -11.16 5.46
C PHE A 317 21.60 -10.93 6.69
N PHE A 318 21.72 -9.69 7.18
CA PHE A 318 22.53 -9.38 8.35
C PHE A 318 21.87 -9.74 9.70
N ARG A 319 20.54 -9.94 9.70
CA ARG A 319 19.80 -10.35 10.90
C ARG A 319 19.92 -11.84 11.18
N ARG A 320 20.07 -12.67 10.14
CA ARG A 320 20.28 -14.11 10.28
C ARG A 320 21.66 -14.35 10.87
N ARG A 321 21.73 -14.95 12.06
CA ARG A 321 23.01 -15.40 12.61
C ARG A 321 23.56 -16.52 11.72
N PRO A 322 24.89 -16.65 11.57
CA PRO A 322 25.49 -17.80 10.93
C PRO A 322 25.31 -19.03 11.84
N GLU A 323 24.11 -19.63 11.80
CA GLU A 323 23.92 -21.01 12.25
C GLU A 323 24.43 -21.90 11.13
N ARG A 324 25.33 -22.83 11.47
CA ARG A 324 26.15 -23.63 10.54
C ARG A 324 25.39 -24.55 9.57
N ASP A 325 24.07 -24.61 9.62
CA ASP A 325 23.27 -25.61 8.89
C ASP A 325 21.95 -25.04 8.37
N ARG A 326 21.99 -24.05 7.47
CA ARG A 326 20.86 -23.81 6.57
C ARG A 326 21.34 -23.70 5.15
N HIS A 327 20.95 -24.68 4.33
CA HIS A 327 20.87 -24.53 2.89
C HIS A 327 20.18 -23.19 2.60
N LEU A 328 20.95 -22.23 2.10
CA LEU A 328 20.46 -20.93 1.69
C LEU A 328 19.47 -21.19 0.55
N ASP A 329 18.18 -21.03 0.84
CA ASP A 329 17.15 -20.99 -0.19
C ASP A 329 17.55 -19.89 -1.19
N GLU A 330 17.60 -20.21 -2.48
CA GLU A 330 18.11 -19.32 -3.57
C GLU A 330 17.42 -17.94 -3.57
N LYS A 331 16.24 -17.84 -2.95
CA LYS A 331 15.47 -16.61 -2.81
C LYS A 331 16.05 -15.60 -1.80
N ASP A 332 16.87 -16.06 -0.85
CA ASP A 332 17.44 -15.27 0.25
C ASP A 332 18.91 -14.85 0.06
N ASP A 333 19.46 -15.04 -1.15
CA ASP A 333 20.84 -14.61 -1.41
C ASP A 333 20.94 -13.09 -1.59
N ALA A 334 21.78 -12.45 -0.77
CA ALA A 334 22.05 -11.02 -0.85
C ALA A 334 22.59 -10.61 -2.24
N ASP A 335 23.35 -11.49 -2.90
CA ASP A 335 23.86 -11.23 -4.25
C ASP A 335 22.73 -11.15 -5.27
N GLY A 336 21.75 -12.06 -5.17
CA GLY A 336 20.53 -12.03 -5.97
C GLY A 336 19.75 -10.73 -5.78
N CYS A 337 19.63 -10.25 -4.52
CA CYS A 337 18.96 -9.00 -4.21
C CYS A 337 19.66 -7.78 -4.84
N VAL A 338 20.99 -7.70 -4.73
CA VAL A 338 21.77 -6.61 -5.37
C VAL A 338 21.63 -6.63 -6.90
N ARG A 339 21.62 -7.81 -7.50
CA ARG A 339 21.44 -7.97 -8.96
C ARG A 339 20.04 -7.55 -9.40
N ARG A 340 18.98 -7.96 -8.69
CA ARG A 340 17.60 -7.55 -8.98
C ARG A 340 17.39 -6.05 -8.78
N LEU A 341 17.93 -5.45 -7.71
CA LEU A 341 17.93 -3.99 -7.54
C LEU A 341 18.56 -3.28 -8.73
N SER A 342 19.71 -3.77 -9.20
CA SER A 342 20.39 -3.20 -10.37
C SER A 342 19.53 -3.28 -11.62
N GLN A 343 18.93 -4.46 -11.89
CA GLN A 343 18.04 -4.68 -13.03
C GLN A 343 16.80 -3.78 -12.98
N ASN A 344 16.18 -3.64 -11.82
CA ASN A 344 14.98 -2.81 -11.63
C ASN A 344 15.29 -1.33 -11.86
N LEU A 345 16.38 -0.82 -11.27
CA LEU A 345 16.78 0.58 -11.45
C LEU A 345 17.21 0.88 -12.89
N GLU A 346 17.89 -0.05 -13.57
CA GLU A 346 18.22 0.07 -14.99
C GLU A 346 16.98 0.04 -15.89
N SER A 347 15.98 -0.79 -15.55
CA SER A 347 14.70 -0.85 -16.28
C SER A 347 13.94 0.47 -16.17
N ILE A 348 13.85 1.04 -14.96
CA ILE A 348 13.24 2.36 -14.73
C ILE A 348 13.96 3.42 -15.57
N LEU A 349 15.30 3.45 -15.53
CA LEU A 349 16.10 4.38 -16.32
C LEU A 349 15.85 4.27 -17.82
N LEU A 350 15.75 3.03 -18.33
CA LEU A 350 15.51 2.77 -19.75
C LEU A 350 14.14 3.30 -20.17
N VAL A 351 13.09 2.95 -19.43
CA VAL A 351 11.72 3.42 -19.72
C VAL A 351 11.65 4.94 -19.64
N LEU A 352 12.22 5.56 -18.60
CA LEU A 352 12.29 7.01 -18.49
C LEU A 352 13.02 7.63 -19.69
N ALA A 353 14.08 7.03 -20.22
CA ALA A 353 14.79 7.57 -21.38
C ALA A 353 13.90 7.70 -22.64
N PHE A 354 12.89 6.85 -22.79
CA PHE A 354 11.93 6.87 -23.90
C PHE A 354 10.73 7.77 -23.63
N TYR A 355 10.18 7.74 -22.40
CA TYR A 355 8.88 8.34 -22.10
C TYR A 355 8.93 9.61 -21.22
N HIS A 356 10.13 10.10 -20.86
CA HIS A 356 10.24 11.40 -20.19
C HIS A 356 10.06 12.55 -21.18
N ILE A 357 9.16 13.47 -20.83
CA ILE A 357 9.00 14.76 -21.50
C ILE A 357 9.58 15.83 -20.56
N PRO A 358 10.70 16.49 -20.92
CA PRO A 358 11.27 17.54 -20.09
C PRO A 358 10.26 18.67 -19.86
N THR A 359 10.10 19.10 -18.61
CA THR A 359 9.24 20.25 -18.29
C THR A 359 9.88 21.52 -18.89
N PRO A 360 9.13 22.40 -19.59
CA PRO A 360 9.68 23.65 -20.09
C PRO A 360 10.20 24.48 -18.92
N ALA A 361 11.49 24.83 -18.93
CA ALA A 361 12.10 25.61 -17.88
C ALA A 361 11.50 27.03 -17.87
N THR A 362 11.16 27.53 -16.68
CA THR A 362 10.71 28.92 -16.46
C THR A 362 11.84 29.94 -16.63
N VAL A 363 13.09 29.48 -16.73
CA VAL A 363 14.31 30.30 -16.84
C VAL A 363 15.28 29.62 -17.80
N ASP A 364 15.99 30.40 -18.62
CA ASP A 364 17.05 29.98 -19.55
C ASP A 364 18.15 29.17 -18.83
N CYS A 365 17.90 27.88 -18.60
CA CYS A 365 18.83 26.94 -18.02
C CYS A 365 19.35 26.03 -19.14
N PRO A 366 20.66 25.71 -19.21
CA PRO A 366 21.19 24.74 -20.18
C PRO A 366 20.37 23.46 -20.09
N SER A 367 19.94 22.94 -21.26
CA SER A 367 18.79 22.04 -21.39
C SER A 367 18.69 21.05 -20.23
N LEU A 368 17.58 21.09 -19.48
CA LEU A 368 17.28 20.22 -18.34
C LEU A 368 17.58 18.73 -18.63
N LYS A 369 17.36 18.32 -19.88
CA LYS A 369 17.71 17.00 -20.45
C LYS A 369 19.19 16.63 -20.28
N ASN A 370 20.10 17.56 -20.56
CA ASN A 370 21.55 17.35 -20.40
C ASN A 370 21.93 17.22 -18.92
N GLN A 371 21.29 17.98 -18.02
CA GLN A 371 21.54 17.89 -16.58
C GLN A 371 21.07 16.56 -16.00
N MET A 372 19.88 16.09 -16.37
CA MET A 372 19.38 14.77 -15.97
C MET A 372 20.26 13.65 -16.51
N ARG A 373 20.68 13.73 -17.77
CA ARG A 373 21.57 12.73 -18.38
C ARG A 373 22.93 12.63 -17.68
N ILE A 374 23.55 13.78 -17.36
CA ILE A 374 24.82 13.81 -16.61
C ILE A 374 24.62 13.17 -15.24
N TRP A 375 23.57 13.57 -14.52
CA TRP A 375 23.26 13.02 -13.21
C TRP A 375 23.03 11.50 -13.23
N PHE A 376 22.30 10.99 -14.22
CA PHE A 376 22.09 9.54 -14.39
C PHE A 376 23.39 8.79 -14.65
N LEU A 377 24.29 9.36 -15.45
CA LEU A 377 25.59 8.75 -15.73
C LEU A 377 26.47 8.69 -14.48
N ASP A 378 26.54 9.79 -13.73
CA ASP A 378 27.30 9.86 -12.48
C ASP A 378 26.74 8.88 -11.44
N TRP A 379 25.42 8.85 -11.29
CA TRP A 379 24.75 7.90 -10.40
C TRP A 379 25.03 6.45 -10.82
N LYS A 380 24.94 6.11 -12.11
CA LYS A 380 25.21 4.75 -12.62
C LYS A 380 26.64 4.31 -12.33
N ASN A 381 27.61 5.21 -12.46
CA ASN A 381 29.00 4.92 -12.13
C ASN A 381 29.18 4.63 -10.62
N LEU A 382 28.57 5.46 -9.76
CA LEU A 382 28.58 5.26 -8.31
C LEU A 382 27.89 3.94 -7.92
N TRP A 383 26.75 3.63 -8.54
CA TRP A 383 26.00 2.40 -8.33
C TRP A 383 26.86 1.17 -8.63
N ARG A 384 27.42 1.11 -9.84
CA ARG A 384 28.29 0.01 -10.26
C ARG A 384 29.47 -0.19 -9.33
N MET A 385 30.16 0.89 -8.94
CA MET A 385 31.26 0.78 -7.98
C MET A 385 30.82 0.23 -6.62
N ALA A 386 29.63 0.59 -6.14
CA ALA A 386 29.10 0.09 -4.87
C ALA A 386 28.74 -1.40 -4.96
N THR A 387 28.05 -1.80 -6.03
CA THR A 387 27.63 -3.20 -6.24
C THR A 387 28.83 -4.11 -6.50
N ASP A 388 29.78 -3.70 -7.32
CA ASP A 388 30.97 -4.50 -7.65
C ASP A 388 31.80 -4.76 -6.38
N ARG A 389 32.04 -3.74 -5.56
CA ARG A 389 32.76 -3.91 -4.28
C ARG A 389 32.06 -4.89 -3.34
N PHE A 390 30.74 -4.85 -3.27
CA PHE A 390 29.96 -5.77 -2.44
C PHE A 390 30.06 -7.21 -2.96
N LEU A 391 29.81 -7.40 -4.27
CA LEU A 391 29.81 -8.70 -4.92
C LEU A 391 31.23 -9.32 -4.97
N ASP A 392 32.27 -8.52 -5.19
CA ASP A 392 33.66 -8.99 -5.18
C ASP A 392 34.06 -9.56 -3.80
N LEU A 393 33.66 -8.89 -2.71
CA LEU A 393 33.91 -9.39 -1.36
C LEU A 393 33.12 -10.67 -1.05
N ARG A 394 31.95 -10.83 -1.67
CA ARG A 394 31.12 -12.04 -1.57
C ARG A 394 31.73 -13.21 -2.35
N LEU A 395 32.26 -12.96 -3.55
CA LEU A 395 32.91 -13.96 -4.41
C LEU A 395 34.30 -14.39 -3.89
N HIS A 396 34.99 -13.49 -3.20
CA HIS A 396 36.34 -13.71 -2.67
C HIS A 396 36.38 -13.42 -1.16
N PRO A 397 35.73 -14.25 -0.33
CA PRO A 397 35.79 -14.08 1.11
C PRO A 397 37.23 -14.32 1.64
N PRO A 398 37.60 -13.71 2.77
CA PRO A 398 38.84 -14.04 3.48
C PRO A 398 39.00 -15.56 3.69
N PRO A 399 40.23 -16.09 3.63
CA PRO A 399 40.51 -17.53 3.60
C PRO A 399 40.05 -18.33 4.82
N ASN A 400 39.65 -17.66 5.91
CA ASN A 400 39.22 -18.28 7.17
C ASN A 400 37.69 -18.29 7.37
N ILE A 401 36.89 -18.04 6.33
CA ILE A 401 35.42 -18.02 6.44
C ILE A 401 34.84 -19.32 5.89
N PRO A 402 34.12 -20.12 6.70
CA PRO A 402 33.52 -21.36 6.25
C PRO A 402 32.26 -21.03 5.44
N PHE A 403 32.41 -20.91 4.12
CA PHE A 403 31.31 -21.11 3.18
C PHE A 403 31.57 -22.45 2.48
N GLY A 404 31.02 -23.51 3.08
CA GLY A 404 30.95 -24.86 2.50
C GLY A 404 29.52 -25.15 2.10
#